data_AF-A0A3D2AP28-F1
#
_entry.id   AF-A0A3D2AP28-F1
#
_cell.length_a   1.000
_cell.length_b   1.000
_cell.length_c   1.000
_cell.angle_alpha   90.00
_cell.angle_beta   90.00
_cell.angle_gamma   90.00
#
_symmetry.space_group_name_H-M   'P 1'
#
loop_
_entity.id
_entity.type
_entity.pdbx_description
1 polymer ?
#
loop_
_entity_poly.entity_id
_entity_poly.type
_entity_poly.pdbx_seq_one_letter_code
_entity_poly.pdbx_strand_id
1 'polypeptide(L)'
;MLIHNLRSLSLVLGITLGIGACATPFSAEQPQSPLAADIYAQLALGYMHSGHLELAHQRLLMALELGPNRPLTLKAAQDWQKQQTPQQ
;
A
#
# COMPACT_ATOMS: atom_id res chain seq x y z
N MET A 1 -56.76 -36.23 -6.07
CA MET A 1 -55.36 -36.58 -5.74
C MET A 1 -54.46 -35.38 -6.08
N LEU A 2 -54.36 -34.38 -5.20
CA LEU A 2 -53.63 -33.12 -5.50
C LEU A 2 -52.88 -32.57 -4.27
N ILE A 3 -52.24 -33.43 -3.47
CA ILE A 3 -51.60 -33.02 -2.21
C ILE A 3 -50.15 -33.53 -2.07
N HIS A 4 -49.67 -34.40 -2.98
CA HIS A 4 -48.34 -35.02 -2.82
C HIS A 4 -47.18 -34.28 -3.48
N ASN A 5 -47.41 -33.36 -4.44
CA ASN A 5 -46.32 -32.68 -5.15
C ASN A 5 -45.81 -31.38 -4.49
N LEU A 6 -46.43 -30.93 -3.39
CA LEU A 6 -46.03 -29.69 -2.71
C LEU A 6 -44.99 -29.91 -1.60
N ARG A 7 -44.80 -31.15 -1.13
CA ARG A 7 -43.84 -31.47 -0.05
C ARG A 7 -42.39 -31.53 -0.52
N SER A 8 -42.13 -31.75 -1.82
CA SER A 8 -40.78 -31.84 -2.34
C SER A 8 -40.14 -30.46 -2.57
N LEU A 9 -40.97 -29.45 -2.86
CA LEU A 9 -40.50 -28.08 -3.14
C LEU A 9 -40.03 -27.33 -1.88
N SER A 10 -40.58 -27.64 -0.70
CA SER A 10 -40.19 -26.98 0.55
C SER A 10 -38.85 -27.44 1.11
N LEU A 11 -38.34 -28.61 0.71
CA LEU A 11 -37.09 -29.14 1.26
C LEU A 11 -35.84 -28.50 0.61
N VAL A 12 -35.95 -28.04 -0.63
CA VAL A 12 -34.80 -27.50 -1.39
C VAL A 12 -34.51 -26.04 -1.00
N LEU A 13 -35.49 -25.29 -0.50
CA LEU A 13 -35.35 -23.86 -0.21
C LEU A 13 -34.64 -23.56 1.12
N GLY A 14 -34.40 -24.56 1.97
CA GLY A 14 -33.82 -24.37 3.31
C GLY A 14 -32.28 -24.29 3.38
N ILE A 15 -31.56 -24.62 2.30
CA ILE A 15 -30.10 -24.82 2.34
C ILE A 15 -29.31 -23.58 1.86
N THR A 16 -29.96 -22.55 1.32
CA THR A 16 -29.26 -21.41 0.69
C THR A 16 -28.97 -20.23 1.64
N LEU A 17 -29.48 -20.23 2.88
CA LEU A 17 -29.37 -19.09 3.80
C LEU A 17 -28.48 -19.40 5.02
N GLY A 18 -27.28 -19.93 4.78
CA GLY A 18 -26.37 -20.36 5.85
C GLY A 18 -24.97 -19.76 5.82
N ILE A 19 -24.62 -18.94 4.82
CA ILE A 19 -23.28 -18.34 4.73
C ILE A 19 -23.41 -16.82 4.79
N GLY A 20 -23.84 -16.33 5.96
CA GLY A 20 -23.54 -14.97 6.38
C GLY A 20 -22.03 -14.87 6.59
N ALA A 21 -21.29 -14.69 5.50
CA ALA A 21 -19.89 -14.31 5.57
C ALA A 21 -19.84 -12.98 6.32
N CYS A 22 -19.39 -13.00 7.57
CA CYS A 22 -18.80 -11.83 8.20
C CYS A 22 -17.66 -11.41 7.26
N ALA A 23 -17.95 -10.47 6.36
CA ALA A 23 -16.92 -9.70 5.69
C ALA A 23 -16.25 -8.89 6.80
N THR A 24 -15.27 -9.51 7.46
CA THR A 24 -14.27 -8.79 8.22
C THR A 24 -13.76 -7.71 7.26
N PRO A 25 -13.76 -6.42 7.64
CA PRO A 25 -13.18 -5.40 6.80
C PRO A 25 -11.72 -5.83 6.61
N PHE A 26 -11.38 -6.22 5.38
CA PHE A 26 -10.02 -6.49 4.99
C PHE A 26 -9.31 -5.14 5.01
N SER A 27 -8.90 -4.71 6.20
CA SER A 27 -7.86 -3.71 6.35
C SER A 27 -6.58 -4.41 5.93
N ALA A 28 -6.31 -4.31 4.63
CA ALA A 28 -4.97 -4.44 4.11
C ALA A 28 -4.14 -3.28 4.66
N GLU A 29 -3.86 -3.28 5.97
CA GLU A 29 -2.63 -2.65 6.43
C GLU A 29 -1.52 -3.49 5.84
N GLN A 30 -1.16 -3.21 4.59
CA GLN A 30 0.07 -3.72 4.02
C GLN A 30 1.16 -3.25 4.98
N PRO A 31 1.91 -4.16 5.62
CA PRO A 31 3.01 -3.75 6.47
C PRO A 31 3.92 -2.91 5.58
N GLN A 32 4.01 -1.60 5.85
CA GLN A 32 4.89 -0.71 5.10
C GLN A 32 6.28 -1.32 5.17
N SER A 33 6.70 -1.96 4.08
CA SER A 33 7.87 -2.80 4.12
C SER A 33 9.07 -1.87 4.31
N PRO A 34 9.90 -2.07 5.35
CA PRO A 34 11.10 -1.24 5.54
C PRO A 34 12.02 -1.29 4.30
N LEU A 35 11.94 -2.36 3.52
CA LEU A 35 12.62 -2.49 2.24
C LEU A 35 12.08 -1.51 1.18
N ALA A 36 10.77 -1.26 1.14
CA ALA A 36 10.16 -0.33 0.19
C ALA A 36 10.67 1.09 0.41
N ALA A 37 10.73 1.56 1.65
CA ALA A 37 11.29 2.87 2.00
C ALA A 37 12.75 3.01 1.52
N ASP A 38 13.58 2.00 1.77
CA ASP A 38 14.99 1.99 1.36
C ASP A 38 15.16 1.99 -0.17
N ILE A 39 14.27 1.31 -0.92
CA ILE A 39 14.28 1.33 -2.40
C ILE A 39 13.92 2.73 -2.91
N TYR A 40 12.86 3.33 -2.39
CA TYR A 40 12.47 4.69 -2.79
C TYR A 40 13.56 5.72 -2.46
N ALA A 41 14.22 5.60 -1.31
CA ALA A 41 15.34 6.46 -0.95
C ALA A 41 16.53 6.30 -1.91
N GLN A 42 16.87 5.07 -2.31
CA GLN A 42 17.92 4.82 -3.29
C GLN A 42 17.58 5.39 -4.68
N LEU A 43 16.33 5.23 -5.13
CA LEU A 43 15.86 5.83 -6.37
C LEU A 43 15.93 7.36 -6.32
N ALA A 44 15.53 7.96 -5.19
CA ALA A 44 15.62 9.40 -5.00
C ALA A 44 17.07 9.88 -5.16
N LEU A 45 18.02 9.23 -4.47
CA LEU A 45 19.45 9.52 -4.57
C LEU A 45 19.98 9.36 -6.01
N GLY A 46 19.61 8.27 -6.70
CA GLY A 46 20.01 8.02 -8.08
C GLY A 46 19.49 9.11 -9.04
N TYR A 47 18.23 9.53 -8.87
CA TYR A 47 17.65 10.62 -9.66
C TYR A 47 18.27 11.98 -9.33
N MET A 48 18.61 12.27 -8.06
CA MET A 48 19.33 13.50 -7.69
C MET A 48 20.69 13.56 -8.39
N HIS A 49 21.43 12.45 -8.37
CA HIS A 49 22.74 12.35 -9.02
C HIS A 49 22.64 12.50 -10.55
N SER A 50 21.57 11.99 -11.14
CA SER A 50 21.32 12.06 -12.59
C SER A 50 20.70 13.39 -13.04
N GLY A 51 20.40 14.31 -12.12
CA GLY A 51 19.77 15.60 -12.43
C GLY A 51 18.25 15.54 -12.68
N HIS A 52 17.60 14.38 -12.47
CA HIS A 52 16.16 14.23 -12.59
C HIS A 52 15.45 14.66 -11.29
N LEU A 53 15.56 15.95 -10.94
CA LEU A 53 15.18 16.45 -9.61
C LEU A 53 13.69 16.26 -9.28
N GLU A 54 12.79 16.39 -10.26
CA GLU A 54 11.35 16.13 -10.04
C GLU A 54 11.08 14.67 -9.65
N LEU A 55 11.68 13.72 -10.37
CA LEU A 55 11.56 12.30 -10.05
C LEU A 55 12.22 11.99 -8.70
N ALA A 56 13.36 12.61 -8.41
CA ALA A 56 14.02 12.49 -7.13
C ALA A 56 13.11 12.93 -5.97
N HIS A 57 12.47 14.10 -6.10
CA HIS A 57 11.57 14.64 -5.09
C HIS A 57 10.40 13.68 -4.83
N GLN A 58 9.74 13.23 -5.90
CA GLN A 58 8.62 12.30 -5.79
C GLN A 58 9.02 11.02 -5.05
N ARG A 59 10.18 10.42 -5.39
CA ARG A 59 10.64 9.19 -4.73
C ARG A 59 11.08 9.45 -3.29
N LEU A 60 11.64 10.62 -2.99
CA LEU A 60 11.97 11.01 -1.62
C LEU A 60 10.71 11.12 -0.75
N LEU A 61 9.63 11.72 -1.25
CA LEU A 61 8.37 11.80 -0.53
C LEU A 61 7.80 10.41 -0.20
N MET A 62 7.84 9.47 -1.14
CA MET A 62 7.43 8.08 -0.87
C MET A 62 8.31 7.42 0.21
N ALA A 63 9.62 7.65 0.19
CA ALA A 63 10.52 7.11 1.22
C ALA A 63 10.22 7.69 2.61
N LEU A 64 9.87 8.97 2.69
CA LEU A 64 9.49 9.66 3.93
C LEU A 64 8.13 9.17 4.45
N GLU A 65 7.18 8.89 3.56
CA GLU A 65 5.87 8.35 3.93
C GLU A 65 5.97 6.92 4.50
N LEU A 66 6.82 6.08 3.90
CA LEU A 66 6.95 4.66 4.26
C LEU A 66 7.95 4.42 5.40
N GLY A 67 8.90 5.32 5.61
CA GLY A 67 10.00 5.09 6.55
C GLY A 67 10.84 6.35 6.79
N PRO A 68 10.31 7.36 7.50
CA PRO A 68 10.97 8.67 7.65
C PRO A 68 12.30 8.60 8.41
N ASN A 69 12.42 7.66 9.35
CA ASN A 69 13.61 7.49 10.20
C ASN A 69 14.58 6.42 9.67
N ARG A 70 14.37 5.90 8.46
CA ARG A 70 15.29 4.93 7.85
C ARG A 70 16.62 5.61 7.50
N PRO A 71 17.78 4.94 7.67
CA PRO A 71 19.07 5.53 7.37
C PRO A 71 19.19 6.08 5.94
N LEU A 72 18.66 5.35 4.94
CA LEU A 72 18.69 5.78 3.55
C LEU A 72 17.73 6.95 3.29
N THR A 73 16.54 6.94 3.89
CA THR A 73 15.58 8.06 3.79
C THR A 73 16.18 9.34 4.38
N LEU A 74 16.78 9.26 5.56
CA LEU A 74 17.45 10.40 6.21
C LEU A 74 18.59 10.94 5.34
N LYS A 75 19.41 10.06 4.76
CA LYS A 75 20.48 10.46 3.83
C LYS A 75 19.92 11.18 2.60
N ALA A 76 18.89 10.62 1.97
CA ALA A 76 18.26 11.22 0.79
C ALA A 76 17.66 12.59 1.10
N ALA A 77 17.01 12.75 2.26
CA ALA A 77 16.48 14.04 2.71
C ALA A 77 17.60 15.07 2.97
N GLN A 78 18.71 14.65 3.57
CA GLN A 78 19.87 15.53 3.80
C GLN A 78 20.50 16.00 2.48
N ASP A 79 20.68 15.11 1.51
CA ASP A 79 21.28 15.47 0.23
C ASP A 79 20.35 16.38 -0.59
N TRP A 80 19.04 16.15 -0.54
CA TRP A 80 18.04 17.05 -1.10
C TRP A 80 18.11 18.46 -0.48
N GLN A 81 18.18 18.56 0.86
CA GLN A 81 18.30 19.83 1.56
C GLN A 81 19.56 20.62 1.13
N LYS A 82 20.70 19.93 0.96
CA LYS A 82 21.94 20.56 0.50
C LYS A 82 21.80 21.13 -0.91
N GLN A 83 21.12 20.42 -1.81
CA GLN A 83 20.89 20.90 -3.18
C GLN A 83 20.00 22.15 -3.23
N GLN A 84 19.07 22.29 -2.29
CA GLN A 84 18.19 23.46 -2.21
C GLN A 84 18.85 24.68 -1.55
N THR A 85 19.97 24.50 -0.86
CA THR A 85 20.68 25.61 -0.24
C THR A 85 21.68 26.15 -1.27
N PRO A 86 21.48 27.35 -1.83
CA PRO A 86 22.48 27.94 -2.71
C PRO A 86 23.77 28.09 -1.90
N GLN A 87 24.86 27.49 -2.35
CA GLN A 87 26.18 27.80 -1.79
C GLN A 87 26.40 29.31 -1.98
N GLN A 88 26.44 30.05 -0.88
CA GLN A 88 26.88 31.44 -0.86
C GLN A 88 28.38 31.52 -1.13
#